data_AF-A0A1D7QN87-F1
#
_entry.id   AF-A0A1D7QN87-F1
#
_cell.length_a   1.000
_cell.length_b   1.000
_cell.length_c   1.000
_cell.angle_alpha   90.00
_cell.angle_beta   90.00
_cell.angle_gamma   90.00
#
_symmetry.space_group_name_H-M   'P 1'
#
loop_
_entity.id
_entity.type
_entity.pdbx_description
1 polymer ?
#
loop_
_entity_poly.entity_id
_entity_poly.type
_entity_poly.pdbx_seq_one_letter_code
_entity_poly.pdbx_strand_id
1 'polypeptide(L)'
;MNMLKNSGVAIALLLLSGLSLRAQDSTALNQSTKTIKQYKPFDANLQLRSLYIWRGFKVSDAPISDVDLHYKSKDGSFQAGFWGGASLNGNYKEFDYYMSYTKKGFTLSVWDINNFSDFPNANLFNYKKGTTSHFIDVGLAYQFDFKLPLTLSWNTIVAGRDTYVKGNGKLGNAYSNYVQLDQLLWKDEENSSLHVFVGGGFAFGREKNFYGNRPNVVNTGLTYNKDLVLFNYHLPVSATAMFSPEHKTGTLQLVANIF
;
A
#
# COMPACT_ATOMS: atom_id res chain seq x y z
N MET A 1 -40.61 0.85 -29.40
CA MET A 1 -41.22 0.71 -28.07
C MET A 1 -40.22 0.00 -27.17
N ASN A 2 -39.58 0.80 -26.31
CA ASN A 2 -38.72 0.51 -25.15
C ASN A 2 -37.51 -0.44 -25.28
N MET A 3 -36.34 -0.16 -24.71
CA MET A 3 -35.59 1.04 -24.31
C MET A 3 -34.28 0.50 -23.72
N LEU A 4 -33.19 1.24 -23.93
CA LEU A 4 -31.87 1.03 -23.34
C LEU A 4 -31.92 0.73 -21.83
N LYS A 5 -31.05 -0.18 -21.37
CA LYS A 5 -30.44 -0.18 -20.03
C LYS A 5 -29.23 -1.09 -20.01
N ASN A 6 -28.04 -0.50 -20.10
CA ASN A 6 -26.85 -0.81 -19.28
C ASN A 6 -25.65 -0.03 -19.81
N SER A 7 -25.59 1.24 -19.43
CA SER A 7 -24.41 2.08 -19.49
C SER A 7 -24.28 2.72 -18.11
N GLY A 8 -23.15 2.50 -17.44
CA GLY A 8 -22.93 3.08 -16.12
C GLY A 8 -21.65 2.54 -15.50
N VAL A 9 -20.55 3.23 -15.76
CA VAL A 9 -19.52 3.72 -14.83
C VAL A 9 -18.21 3.83 -15.61
N ALA A 10 -18.06 4.95 -16.30
CA ALA A 10 -16.80 5.57 -16.68
C ALA A 10 -17.15 7.02 -17.06
N ILE A 11 -16.28 7.96 -16.75
CA ILE A 11 -16.43 9.42 -16.90
C ILE A 11 -16.98 10.11 -15.62
N ALA A 12 -16.05 10.38 -14.71
CA ALA A 12 -16.16 11.48 -13.75
C ALA A 12 -14.76 12.05 -13.45
N LEU A 13 -14.07 12.55 -14.48
CA LEU A 13 -12.83 13.31 -14.34
C LEU A 13 -12.66 14.19 -15.58
N LEU A 14 -13.44 15.27 -15.68
CA LEU A 14 -13.21 16.41 -16.56
C LEU A 14 -14.37 17.37 -16.31
N LEU A 15 -14.14 18.41 -15.51
CA LEU A 15 -14.85 19.69 -15.51
C LEU A 15 -14.48 20.42 -14.21
N LEU A 16 -13.39 21.20 -14.24
CA LEU A 16 -13.15 22.35 -13.35
C LEU A 16 -11.91 23.10 -13.85
N SER A 17 -12.08 23.88 -14.92
CA SER A 17 -11.21 25.02 -15.22
C SER A 17 -12.08 26.16 -15.73
N GLY A 18 -12.69 26.86 -14.78
CA GLY A 18 -13.33 28.14 -15.02
C GLY A 18 -12.29 29.22 -15.32
N LEU A 19 -12.47 29.87 -16.47
CA LEU A 19 -12.17 31.26 -16.83
C LEU A 19 -11.34 32.08 -15.83
N SER A 20 -10.22 32.64 -16.30
CA SER A 20 -9.77 33.95 -15.85
C SER A 20 -9.23 34.73 -17.04
N LEU A 21 -9.86 35.89 -17.25
CA LEU A 21 -9.56 36.91 -18.26
C LEU A 21 -8.08 37.31 -18.26
N ARG A 22 -7.57 37.68 -19.44
CA ARG A 22 -6.37 38.50 -19.56
C ARG A 22 -6.68 39.93 -19.11
N ALA A 23 -5.85 40.45 -18.23
CA ALA A 23 -5.55 41.87 -18.15
C ALA A 23 -4.04 42.02 -17.93
N GLN A 24 -3.42 42.77 -18.82
CA GLN A 24 -2.02 43.15 -18.82
C GLN A 24 -1.92 44.46 -18.05
N ASP A 25 -1.10 44.53 -17.01
CA ASP A 25 -0.46 45.79 -16.63
C ASP A 25 0.81 45.56 -15.81
N SER A 26 1.81 46.36 -16.15
CA SER A 26 3.20 46.32 -15.72
C SER A 26 3.43 47.06 -14.40
N THR A 27 4.27 46.52 -13.53
CA THR A 27 5.25 47.29 -12.74
C THR A 27 6.24 46.33 -12.08
N ALA A 28 7.52 46.52 -12.38
CA ALA A 28 8.62 45.69 -11.90
C ALA A 28 8.98 46.05 -10.45
N LEU A 29 9.13 45.03 -9.60
CA LEU A 29 9.81 45.14 -8.30
C LEU A 29 10.46 43.78 -7.94
N ASN A 30 11.80 43.79 -7.91
CA ASN A 30 12.73 42.89 -7.22
C ASN A 30 12.36 41.39 -7.12
N GLN A 31 12.77 40.62 -8.12
CA GLN A 31 12.84 39.16 -7.99
C GLN A 31 14.16 38.74 -7.34
N SER A 32 14.14 38.55 -6.02
CA SER A 32 14.93 37.47 -5.44
C SER A 32 14.47 36.18 -6.13
N THR A 33 15.32 35.53 -6.90
CA THR A 33 15.03 34.27 -7.59
C THR A 33 14.81 33.16 -6.55
N LYS A 34 13.61 33.12 -5.98
CA LYS A 34 13.05 31.90 -5.41
C LYS A 34 12.94 30.94 -6.58
N THR A 35 13.83 29.96 -6.67
CA THR A 35 13.67 28.82 -7.56
C THR A 35 12.35 28.16 -7.20
N ILE A 36 11.27 28.48 -7.91
CA ILE A 36 9.99 27.79 -7.77
C ILE A 36 10.25 26.39 -8.28
N LYS A 37 10.43 25.42 -7.37
CA LYS A 37 10.47 24.00 -7.75
C LYS A 37 9.19 23.73 -8.54
N GLN A 38 9.35 23.44 -9.83
CA GLN A 38 8.24 23.10 -10.70
C GLN A 38 7.55 21.86 -10.13
N TYR A 39 6.23 21.97 -9.95
CA TYR A 39 5.42 20.85 -9.45
C TYR A 39 5.48 19.69 -10.44
N LYS A 40 5.89 18.51 -9.95
CA LYS A 40 5.91 17.25 -10.69
C LYS A 40 4.81 16.35 -10.12
N PRO A 41 3.65 16.25 -10.79
CA PRO A 41 2.51 15.48 -10.29
C PRO A 41 2.69 13.97 -10.38
N PHE A 42 3.59 13.48 -11.23
CA PHE A 42 3.79 12.05 -11.47
C PHE A 42 5.21 11.65 -11.13
N ASP A 43 5.35 10.50 -10.50
CA ASP A 43 6.63 9.89 -10.17
C ASP A 43 6.53 8.37 -10.26
N ALA A 44 7.67 7.70 -10.28
CA ALA A 44 7.73 6.24 -10.24
C ALA A 44 8.83 5.78 -9.28
N ASN A 45 8.55 4.75 -8.48
CA ASN A 45 9.56 4.10 -7.65
C ASN A 45 9.86 2.68 -8.16
N LEU A 46 11.12 2.26 -8.09
CA LEU A 46 11.53 0.87 -8.32
C LEU A 46 12.18 0.30 -7.07
N GLN A 47 11.68 -0.84 -6.58
CA GLN A 47 12.27 -1.54 -5.45
C GLN A 47 12.75 -2.94 -5.85
N LEU A 48 13.87 -3.34 -5.28
CA LEU A 48 14.34 -4.71 -5.27
C LEU A 48 14.24 -5.26 -3.86
N ARG A 49 13.67 -6.47 -3.72
CA ARG A 49 13.56 -7.15 -2.44
C ARG A 49 14.18 -8.54 -2.52
N SER A 50 14.88 -8.96 -1.47
CA SER A 50 15.47 -10.31 -1.40
C SER A 50 14.42 -11.42 -1.36
N LEU A 51 13.21 -11.09 -0.91
CA LEU A 51 11.99 -11.88 -0.88
C LEU A 51 10.81 -10.92 -0.62
N TYR A 52 9.56 -11.40 -0.57
CA TYR A 52 8.41 -10.53 -0.27
C TYR A 52 7.64 -10.99 0.97
N ILE A 53 7.54 -10.12 1.98
CA ILE A 53 6.71 -10.31 3.17
C ILE A 53 5.55 -9.31 3.19
N TRP A 54 4.40 -9.73 3.73
CA TRP A 54 3.23 -8.87 3.90
C TRP A 54 2.36 -9.38 5.06
N ARG A 55 2.20 -8.58 6.12
CA ARG A 55 1.27 -8.84 7.25
C ARG A 55 1.35 -10.26 7.84
N GLY A 56 2.57 -10.79 7.99
CA GLY A 56 2.83 -12.15 8.49
C GLY A 56 3.09 -13.18 7.39
N PHE A 57 2.61 -12.96 6.18
CA PHE A 57 2.89 -13.83 5.04
C PHE A 57 4.31 -13.62 4.53
N LYS A 58 4.95 -14.73 4.14
CA LYS A 58 6.04 -14.72 3.15
C LYS A 58 5.40 -15.00 1.79
N VAL A 59 5.07 -13.92 1.10
CA VAL A 59 4.30 -13.93 -0.15
C VAL A 59 5.15 -14.43 -1.34
N SER A 60 6.46 -14.15 -1.32
CA SER A 60 7.42 -14.72 -2.27
C SER A 60 8.65 -15.21 -1.52
N ASP A 61 9.10 -16.43 -1.83
CA ASP A 61 10.38 -17.01 -1.39
C ASP A 61 11.57 -16.56 -2.23
N ALA A 62 11.31 -15.99 -3.41
CA ALA A 62 12.32 -15.53 -4.33
C ALA A 62 12.41 -13.99 -4.32
N PRO A 63 13.57 -13.43 -4.70
CA PRO A 63 13.69 -11.99 -4.90
C PRO A 63 12.62 -11.46 -5.84
N ILE A 64 12.11 -10.26 -5.54
CA ILE A 64 11.13 -9.57 -6.36
C ILE A 64 11.65 -8.22 -6.81
N SER A 65 11.18 -7.79 -7.98
CA SER A 65 11.23 -6.39 -8.40
C SER A 65 9.80 -5.85 -8.40
N ASP A 66 9.59 -4.69 -7.79
CA ASP A 66 8.31 -4.01 -7.78
C ASP A 66 8.41 -2.54 -8.18
N VAL A 67 7.37 -2.05 -8.84
CA VAL A 67 7.27 -0.70 -9.38
C VAL A 67 5.99 -0.05 -8.86
N ASP A 68 6.09 1.21 -8.44
CA ASP A 68 4.97 2.06 -8.08
C ASP A 68 4.94 3.27 -9.02
N LEU A 69 3.94 3.36 -9.89
CA LEU A 69 3.69 4.53 -10.73
C LEU A 69 2.52 5.32 -10.15
N HIS A 70 2.75 6.56 -9.74
CA HIS A 70 1.74 7.31 -8.99
C HIS A 70 1.64 8.78 -9.37
N TYR A 71 0.43 9.29 -9.15
CA TYR A 71 0.14 10.71 -9.04
C TYR A 71 0.24 11.14 -7.58
N LYS A 72 0.82 12.32 -7.32
CA LYS A 72 0.80 12.99 -6.03
C LYS A 72 0.28 14.42 -6.18
N SER A 73 -0.72 14.76 -5.38
CA SER A 73 -1.29 16.11 -5.31
C SER A 73 -0.26 17.17 -4.90
N LYS A 74 -0.53 18.43 -5.23
CA LYS A 74 0.40 19.55 -5.00
C LYS A 74 0.75 19.79 -3.53
N ASP A 75 -0.18 19.54 -2.62
CA ASP A 75 0.06 19.62 -1.17
C ASP A 75 0.59 18.30 -0.58
N GLY A 76 0.75 17.28 -1.42
CA GLY A 76 1.25 15.95 -1.05
C GLY A 76 0.27 15.10 -0.26
N SER A 77 -0.96 15.58 -0.01
CA SER A 77 -1.92 14.90 0.85
C SER A 77 -2.60 13.72 0.17
N PHE A 78 -2.90 13.82 -1.12
CA PHE A 78 -3.50 12.75 -1.92
C PHE A 78 -2.46 12.10 -2.84
N GLN A 79 -2.51 10.78 -2.93
CA GLN A 79 -1.77 9.95 -3.88
C GLN A 79 -2.68 8.88 -4.47
N ALA A 80 -2.49 8.54 -5.74
CA ALA A 80 -3.15 7.40 -6.37
C ALA A 80 -2.24 6.84 -7.45
N GLY A 81 -2.27 5.52 -7.64
CA GLY A 81 -1.32 4.89 -8.53
C GLY A 81 -1.58 3.42 -8.78
N PHE A 82 -0.59 2.83 -9.43
CA PHE A 82 -0.51 1.42 -9.75
C PHE A 82 0.75 0.86 -9.14
N TRP A 83 0.61 -0.23 -8.39
CA TRP A 83 1.75 -0.99 -7.89
C TRP A 83 1.81 -2.32 -8.62
N GLY A 84 2.99 -2.78 -9.01
CA GLY A 84 3.14 -4.06 -9.68
C GLY A 84 4.43 -4.72 -9.28
N GLY A 85 4.38 -6.02 -8.99
CA GLY A 85 5.52 -6.79 -8.54
C GLY A 85 5.57 -8.18 -9.15
N ALA A 86 6.78 -8.65 -9.44
CA ALA A 86 7.01 -10.02 -9.87
C ALA A 86 8.29 -10.58 -9.26
N SER A 87 8.29 -11.88 -8.92
CA SER A 87 9.51 -12.55 -8.52
C SER A 87 10.38 -12.89 -9.72
N LEU A 88 11.70 -12.92 -9.51
CA LEU A 88 12.67 -13.24 -10.57
C LEU A 88 12.53 -14.67 -11.10
N ASN A 89 11.90 -15.57 -10.35
CA ASN A 89 11.56 -16.92 -10.80
C ASN A 89 10.15 -17.03 -11.42
N GLY A 90 9.38 -15.95 -11.45
CA GLY A 90 8.05 -15.90 -12.05
C GLY A 90 6.91 -16.53 -11.24
N ASN A 91 7.15 -16.98 -10.00
CA ASN A 91 6.11 -17.60 -9.16
C ASN A 91 5.16 -16.56 -8.55
N TYR A 92 5.68 -15.42 -8.11
CA TYR A 92 4.90 -14.33 -7.55
C TYR A 92 4.59 -13.29 -8.63
N LYS A 93 3.32 -12.89 -8.72
CA LYS A 93 2.84 -11.86 -9.65
C LYS A 93 1.66 -11.09 -9.05
N GLU A 94 1.75 -9.77 -9.10
CA GLU A 94 0.75 -8.87 -8.51
C GLU A 94 0.66 -7.56 -9.30
N PHE A 95 -0.55 -7.00 -9.40
CA PHE A 95 -0.81 -5.73 -10.06
C PHE A 95 -2.02 -5.03 -9.44
N ASP A 96 -1.76 -3.96 -8.71
CA ASP A 96 -2.72 -3.33 -7.82
C ASP A 96 -3.08 -1.93 -8.26
N TYR A 97 -4.24 -1.48 -7.79
CA TYR A 97 -4.68 -0.10 -7.87
C TYR A 97 -4.81 0.44 -6.45
N TYR A 98 -4.41 1.69 -6.24
CA TYR A 98 -4.63 2.30 -4.93
C TYR A 98 -4.89 3.79 -4.98
N MET A 99 -5.50 4.27 -3.89
CA MET A 99 -5.56 5.67 -3.53
C MET A 99 -5.29 5.83 -2.03
N SER A 100 -4.68 6.94 -1.66
CA SER A 100 -4.44 7.30 -0.28
C SER A 100 -4.59 8.81 -0.05
N TYR A 101 -5.02 9.15 1.16
CA TYR A 101 -5.12 10.52 1.64
C TYR A 101 -4.48 10.63 3.03
N THR A 102 -3.46 11.47 3.15
CA THR A 102 -2.71 11.69 4.38
C THR A 102 -2.76 13.15 4.79
N LYS A 103 -3.19 13.43 6.02
CA LYS A 103 -3.22 14.79 6.58
C LYS A 103 -3.11 14.76 8.09
N LYS A 104 -2.16 15.54 8.64
CA LYS A 104 -1.96 15.72 10.09
C LYS A 104 -1.88 14.38 10.86
N GLY A 105 -1.06 13.46 10.35
CA GLY A 105 -0.86 12.13 10.96
C GLY A 105 -1.93 11.10 10.60
N PHE A 106 -3.12 11.50 10.13
CA PHE A 106 -4.14 10.56 9.65
C PHE A 106 -3.87 10.14 8.21
N THR A 107 -4.04 8.85 7.94
CA THR A 107 -3.98 8.27 6.59
C THR A 107 -5.20 7.40 6.34
N LEU A 108 -5.93 7.64 5.26
CA LEU A 108 -6.94 6.73 4.71
C LEU A 108 -6.40 6.14 3.42
N SER A 109 -6.52 4.84 3.20
CA SER A 109 -6.14 4.17 1.96
C SER A 109 -7.17 3.16 1.51
N VAL A 110 -7.23 2.96 0.20
CA VAL A 110 -7.97 1.88 -0.44
C VAL A 110 -7.04 1.25 -1.46
N TRP A 111 -6.87 -0.06 -1.34
CA TRP A 111 -6.07 -0.87 -2.24
C TRP A 111 -6.98 -1.94 -2.85
N ASP A 112 -6.99 -2.03 -4.17
CA ASP A 112 -7.47 -3.21 -4.88
C ASP A 112 -6.26 -4.06 -5.22
N ILE A 113 -6.06 -5.10 -4.40
CA ILE A 113 -4.89 -5.98 -4.47
C ILE A 113 -5.23 -7.17 -5.34
N ASN A 114 -4.49 -7.35 -6.43
CA ASN A 114 -4.66 -8.45 -7.36
C ASN A 114 -3.40 -9.30 -7.42
N ASN A 115 -3.26 -10.17 -6.42
CA ASN A 115 -2.26 -11.23 -6.46
C ASN A 115 -2.81 -12.43 -7.24
N PHE A 116 -2.26 -12.66 -8.43
CA PHE A 116 -2.69 -13.73 -9.33
C PHE A 116 -1.66 -14.86 -9.47
N SER A 117 -0.72 -14.96 -8.53
CA SER A 117 0.31 -16.00 -8.47
C SER A 117 -0.30 -17.41 -8.60
N ASP A 118 -1.36 -17.67 -7.84
CA ASP A 118 -2.07 -18.96 -7.81
C ASP A 118 -3.37 -18.96 -8.63
N PHE A 119 -3.52 -18.03 -9.58
CA PHE A 119 -4.71 -17.89 -10.43
C PHE A 119 -4.33 -18.02 -11.91
N PRO A 120 -4.24 -19.25 -12.47
CA PRO A 120 -3.71 -19.50 -13.81
C PRO A 120 -4.43 -18.75 -14.95
N ASN A 121 -5.73 -18.51 -14.77
CA ASN A 121 -6.59 -17.79 -15.72
C ASN A 121 -7.15 -16.49 -15.10
N ALA A 122 -6.34 -15.82 -14.28
CA ALA A 122 -6.74 -14.55 -13.69
C ALA A 122 -7.18 -13.57 -14.77
N ASN A 123 -8.35 -12.97 -14.55
CA ASN A 123 -8.86 -11.88 -15.37
C ASN A 123 -8.88 -10.65 -14.48
N LEU A 124 -8.11 -9.64 -14.87
CA LEU A 124 -7.97 -8.35 -14.17
C LEU A 124 -9.31 -7.64 -13.94
N PHE A 125 -10.32 -7.92 -14.77
CA PHE A 125 -11.64 -7.30 -14.66
C PHE A 125 -12.67 -8.21 -13.99
N ASN A 126 -12.27 -9.37 -13.46
CA ASN A 126 -13.16 -10.27 -12.75
C ASN A 126 -13.22 -9.92 -11.26
N TYR A 127 -14.28 -9.25 -10.83
CA TYR A 127 -14.59 -8.96 -9.41
C TYR A 127 -15.65 -9.90 -8.82
N LYS A 128 -15.98 -10.99 -9.52
CA LYS A 128 -16.99 -11.94 -9.04
C LYS A 128 -16.46 -12.72 -7.85
N LYS A 129 -17.19 -12.64 -6.73
CA LYS A 129 -16.92 -13.41 -5.52
C LYS A 129 -16.80 -14.91 -5.82
N GLY A 130 -15.74 -15.53 -5.31
CA GLY A 130 -15.46 -16.96 -5.47
C GLY A 130 -14.62 -17.31 -6.70
N THR A 131 -14.42 -16.39 -7.65
CA THR A 131 -13.54 -16.62 -8.82
C THR A 131 -12.51 -15.51 -9.03
N THR A 132 -12.66 -14.36 -8.37
CA THR A 132 -11.71 -13.25 -8.44
C THR A 132 -10.41 -13.57 -7.70
N SER A 133 -9.29 -13.12 -8.26
CA SER A 133 -7.97 -13.05 -7.60
C SER A 133 -7.84 -11.82 -6.70
N HIS A 134 -8.73 -10.84 -6.85
CA HIS A 134 -8.68 -9.56 -6.16
C HIS A 134 -9.16 -9.65 -4.71
N PHE A 135 -8.65 -8.74 -3.89
CA PHE A 135 -9.30 -8.33 -2.66
C PHE A 135 -9.12 -6.83 -2.42
N ILE A 136 -10.17 -6.18 -1.92
CA ILE A 136 -10.17 -4.74 -1.66
C ILE A 136 -9.89 -4.51 -0.18
N ASP A 137 -8.76 -3.90 0.13
CA ASP A 137 -8.28 -3.59 1.48
C ASP A 137 -8.44 -2.09 1.75
N VAL A 138 -9.22 -1.76 2.78
CA VAL A 138 -9.44 -0.37 3.23
C VAL A 138 -8.67 -0.16 4.51
N GLY A 139 -7.76 0.81 4.52
CA GLY A 139 -6.86 1.10 5.63
C GLY A 139 -7.12 2.47 6.26
N LEU A 140 -7.06 2.53 7.58
CA LEU A 140 -6.97 3.76 8.36
C LEU A 140 -5.72 3.68 9.22
N ALA A 141 -4.91 4.73 9.24
CA ALA A 141 -3.78 4.83 10.15
C ALA A 141 -3.71 6.20 10.81
N TYR A 142 -3.12 6.24 11.99
CA TYR A 142 -2.76 7.48 12.66
C TYR A 142 -1.35 7.39 13.23
N GLN A 143 -0.53 8.38 12.90
CA GLN A 143 0.79 8.57 13.49
C GLN A 143 0.69 9.59 14.63
N PHE A 144 0.99 9.14 15.85
CA PHE A 144 1.11 9.98 17.03
C PHE A 144 2.47 10.67 17.04
N ASP A 145 2.45 11.99 17.16
CA ASP A 145 3.64 12.85 17.17
C ASP A 145 4.26 12.93 18.57
N PHE A 146 4.76 11.79 19.05
CA PHE A 146 5.59 11.71 20.26
C PHE A 146 7.08 11.88 19.91
N LYS A 147 7.95 12.07 20.91
CA LYS A 147 9.41 12.14 20.70
C LYS A 147 9.95 10.98 19.86
N LEU A 148 9.34 9.80 20.05
CA LEU A 148 9.51 8.64 19.20
C LEU A 148 8.12 8.30 18.61
N PRO A 149 7.87 8.59 17.32
CA PRO A 149 6.56 8.40 16.72
C PRO A 149 6.05 6.97 16.83
N LEU A 150 4.76 6.87 17.10
CA LEU A 150 3.99 5.63 17.16
C LEU A 150 2.94 5.67 16.05
N THR A 151 2.82 4.60 15.28
CA THR A 151 1.77 4.46 14.27
C THR A 151 0.84 3.32 14.65
N LEU A 152 -0.46 3.59 14.68
CA LEU A 152 -1.50 2.58 14.75
C LEU A 152 -2.19 2.51 13.38
N SER A 153 -2.27 1.33 12.80
CA SER A 153 -3.04 1.08 11.57
C SER A 153 -4.09 0.00 11.77
N TRP A 154 -5.20 0.14 11.05
CA TRP A 154 -6.30 -0.80 10.95
C TRP A 154 -6.67 -0.95 9.49
N ASN A 155 -6.70 -2.18 9.01
CA ASN A 155 -7.14 -2.52 7.67
C ASN A 155 -8.29 -3.53 7.71
N THR A 156 -9.24 -3.40 6.80
CA THR A 156 -10.33 -4.35 6.61
C THR A 156 -10.43 -4.73 5.14
N ILE A 157 -10.45 -6.03 4.85
CA ILE A 157 -10.75 -6.53 3.51
C ILE A 157 -12.27 -6.50 3.31
N VAL A 158 -12.76 -5.61 2.46
CA VAL A 158 -14.21 -5.34 2.31
C VAL A 158 -14.87 -6.15 1.19
N ALA A 159 -14.08 -6.64 0.23
CA ALA A 159 -14.56 -7.38 -0.93
C ALA A 159 -13.46 -8.29 -1.53
N GLY A 160 -13.88 -9.18 -2.44
CA GLY A 160 -12.98 -10.04 -3.21
C GLY A 160 -12.91 -11.47 -2.66
N ARG A 161 -11.71 -12.03 -2.61
CA ARG A 161 -11.46 -13.43 -2.23
C ARG A 161 -11.53 -13.73 -0.72
N ASP A 162 -11.61 -12.71 0.13
CA ASP A 162 -11.83 -12.85 1.58
C ASP A 162 -13.28 -13.29 1.89
N THR A 163 -13.50 -14.60 1.91
CA THR A 163 -14.84 -15.18 1.98
C THR A 163 -14.94 -16.37 2.93
N TYR A 164 -16.16 -16.70 3.33
CA TYR A 164 -16.50 -17.91 4.07
C TYR A 164 -17.80 -18.52 3.54
N VAL A 165 -18.02 -19.81 3.77
CA VAL A 165 -19.26 -20.51 3.42
C VAL A 165 -20.29 -20.33 4.54
N LYS A 166 -21.45 -19.75 4.21
CA LYS A 166 -22.59 -19.61 5.14
C LYS A 166 -23.30 -20.94 5.35
N GLY A 167 -24.14 -21.03 6.38
CA GLY A 167 -24.96 -22.22 6.65
C GLY A 167 -25.91 -22.63 5.50
N ASN A 168 -26.21 -21.72 4.58
CA ASN A 168 -27.00 -22.00 3.37
C ASN A 168 -26.14 -22.35 2.13
N GLY A 169 -24.84 -22.62 2.31
CA GLY A 169 -23.90 -22.97 1.24
C GLY A 169 -23.39 -21.80 0.39
N LYS A 170 -23.91 -20.58 0.56
CA LYS A 170 -23.48 -19.39 -0.21
C LYS A 170 -22.24 -18.73 0.40
N LEU A 171 -21.43 -18.08 -0.44
CA LEU A 171 -20.28 -17.29 0.01
C LEU A 171 -20.71 -15.96 0.67
N GLY A 172 -20.22 -15.72 1.89
CA GLY A 172 -20.21 -14.42 2.56
C GLY A 172 -18.83 -13.78 2.54
N ASN A 173 -18.75 -12.46 2.74
CA ASN A 173 -17.47 -11.78 2.98
C ASN A 173 -17.06 -12.00 4.43
N ALA A 174 -15.79 -12.34 4.68
CA ALA A 174 -15.33 -12.55 6.05
C ALA A 174 -15.05 -11.22 6.77
N TYR A 175 -14.77 -10.15 6.04
CA TYR A 175 -14.40 -8.83 6.59
C TYR A 175 -13.21 -8.95 7.54
N SER A 176 -12.18 -9.63 7.07
CA SER A 176 -10.95 -9.85 7.80
C SER A 176 -10.25 -8.52 8.08
N ASN A 177 -9.80 -8.36 9.32
CA ASN A 177 -9.16 -7.16 9.84
C ASN A 177 -7.71 -7.47 10.17
N TYR A 178 -6.86 -6.48 9.94
CA TYR A 178 -5.47 -6.46 10.37
C TYR A 178 -5.21 -5.17 11.13
N VAL A 179 -4.66 -5.26 12.34
CA VAL A 179 -4.29 -4.09 13.14
C VAL A 179 -2.81 -4.19 13.45
N GLN A 180 -2.05 -3.12 13.25
CA GLN A 180 -0.63 -3.08 13.57
C GLN A 180 -0.27 -1.85 14.42
N LEU A 181 0.58 -2.10 15.40
CA LEU A 181 1.33 -1.08 16.11
C LEU A 181 2.76 -1.07 15.55
N ASP A 182 3.26 0.10 15.17
CA ASP A 182 4.65 0.34 14.75
C ASP A 182 5.24 1.48 15.59
N GLN A 183 6.36 1.22 16.24
CA GLN A 183 7.02 2.18 17.13
C GLN A 183 8.44 2.44 16.64
N LEU A 184 8.77 3.71 16.39
CA LEU A 184 10.16 4.14 16.24
C LEU A 184 10.87 3.95 17.59
N LEU A 185 11.96 3.18 17.64
CA LEU A 185 12.76 3.00 18.86
C LEU A 185 13.99 3.88 18.89
N TRP A 186 14.58 4.11 17.72
CA TRP A 186 15.84 4.82 17.58
C TRP A 186 15.95 5.46 16.20
N LYS A 187 16.58 6.62 16.14
CA LYS A 187 16.93 7.33 14.91
C LYS A 187 18.26 8.08 15.13
N ASP A 188 19.15 8.05 14.13
CA ASP A 188 20.38 8.85 14.13
C ASP A 188 20.26 10.15 13.31
N GLU A 189 21.36 10.89 13.24
CA GLU A 189 21.47 12.13 12.45
C GLU A 189 21.56 11.87 10.94
N GLU A 190 21.96 10.65 10.52
CA GLU A 190 22.11 10.23 9.13
C GLU A 190 20.80 9.61 8.56
N ASN A 191 19.67 9.76 9.27
CA ASN A 191 18.36 9.21 8.94
C ASN A 191 18.25 7.67 8.94
N SER A 192 19.20 6.96 9.56
CA SER A 192 18.96 5.56 9.94
C SER A 192 17.92 5.49 11.04
N SER A 193 17.07 4.48 11.00
CA SER A 193 16.04 4.28 12.03
C SER A 193 15.81 2.81 12.36
N LEU A 194 15.39 2.54 13.59
CA LEU A 194 14.98 1.22 14.02
C LEU A 194 13.53 1.28 14.51
N HIS A 195 12.69 0.43 13.92
CA HIS A 195 11.29 0.27 14.28
C HIS A 195 11.07 -1.11 14.89
N VAL A 196 10.12 -1.20 15.81
CA VAL A 196 9.53 -2.47 16.26
C VAL A 196 8.05 -2.46 15.92
N PHE A 197 7.52 -3.61 15.50
CA PHE A 197 6.11 -3.74 15.18
C PHE A 197 5.49 -5.03 15.71
N VAL A 198 4.17 -4.98 15.91
CA VAL A 198 3.33 -6.14 16.19
C VAL A 198 1.98 -5.96 15.49
N GLY A 199 1.54 -6.99 14.79
CA GLY A 199 0.30 -7.01 14.03
C GLY A 199 -0.57 -8.22 14.35
N GLY A 200 -1.88 -7.99 14.42
CA GLY A 200 -2.90 -9.00 14.71
C GLY A 200 -3.95 -9.09 13.62
N GLY A 201 -4.40 -10.32 13.34
CA GLY A 201 -5.43 -10.63 12.35
C GLY A 201 -6.68 -11.22 13.01
N PHE A 202 -7.88 -10.79 12.60
CA PHE A 202 -9.15 -11.30 13.11
C PHE A 202 -10.34 -10.98 12.18
N ALA A 203 -11.48 -11.65 12.35
CA ALA A 203 -12.73 -11.30 11.67
C ALA A 203 -13.89 -11.34 12.67
N PHE A 204 -14.75 -10.33 12.68
CA PHE A 204 -15.84 -10.25 13.66
C PHE A 204 -16.85 -11.40 13.48
N GLY A 205 -17.14 -12.11 14.57
CA GLY A 205 -18.06 -13.26 14.54
C GLY A 205 -17.55 -14.46 13.74
N ARG A 206 -16.22 -14.55 13.53
CA ARG A 206 -15.56 -15.63 12.79
C ARG A 206 -14.32 -16.09 13.54
N GLU A 207 -14.06 -17.39 13.50
CA GLU A 207 -12.79 -17.96 14.00
C GLU A 207 -11.71 -17.76 12.93
N LYS A 208 -11.91 -18.32 11.74
CA LYS A 208 -11.00 -18.13 10.60
C LYS A 208 -11.15 -16.74 9.99
N ASN A 209 -10.02 -16.20 9.55
CA ASN A 209 -9.90 -14.92 8.85
C ASN A 209 -8.83 -15.04 7.75
N PHE A 210 -8.66 -13.98 6.96
CA PHE A 210 -7.71 -13.95 5.85
C PHE A 210 -6.27 -14.25 6.28
N TYR A 211 -5.89 -13.80 7.48
CA TYR A 211 -4.53 -13.86 7.99
C TYR A 211 -4.24 -15.14 8.78
N GLY A 212 -5.25 -15.94 9.13
CA GLY A 212 -5.04 -17.13 9.95
C GLY A 212 -6.30 -17.90 10.33
N ASN A 213 -6.11 -19.05 10.97
CA ASN A 213 -7.21 -19.94 11.36
C ASN A 213 -7.96 -19.50 12.63
N ARG A 214 -7.48 -18.50 13.35
CA ARG A 214 -8.07 -17.92 14.56
C ARG A 214 -7.65 -16.45 14.73
N PRO A 215 -8.33 -15.65 15.56
CA PRO A 215 -7.82 -14.35 15.97
C PRO A 215 -6.49 -14.51 16.72
N ASN A 216 -5.43 -13.86 16.27
CA ASN A 216 -4.12 -13.90 16.92
C ASN A 216 -3.18 -12.79 16.44
N VAL A 217 -1.98 -12.74 17.05
CA VAL A 217 -0.83 -12.01 16.51
C VAL A 217 -0.30 -12.79 15.31
N VAL A 218 -0.31 -12.17 14.14
CA VAL A 218 0.09 -12.78 12.87
C VAL A 218 1.52 -12.41 12.46
N ASN A 219 2.03 -11.29 12.96
CA ASN A 219 3.41 -10.88 12.80
C ASN A 219 3.92 -10.01 13.94
N THR A 220 5.22 -10.07 14.16
CA THR A 220 5.98 -9.11 14.96
C THR A 220 7.41 -9.05 14.43
N GLY A 221 8.15 -8.00 14.73
CA GLY A 221 9.50 -7.89 14.23
C GLY A 221 10.11 -6.53 14.42
N LEU A 222 11.23 -6.34 13.74
CA LEU A 222 11.97 -5.11 13.71
C LEU A 222 12.38 -4.78 12.28
N THR A 223 12.38 -3.49 11.97
CA THR A 223 12.84 -2.96 10.69
C THR A 223 13.91 -1.93 10.95
N TYR A 224 15.10 -2.16 10.40
CA TYR A 224 16.18 -1.21 10.39
C TYR A 224 16.26 -0.54 9.02
N ASN A 225 16.11 0.77 8.97
CA ASN A 225 16.25 1.59 7.77
C ASN A 225 17.61 2.28 7.79
N LYS A 226 18.22 2.40 6.62
CA LYS A 226 19.48 3.10 6.43
C LYS A 226 19.54 3.69 5.02
N ASP A 227 20.10 4.88 4.89
CA ASP A 227 20.45 5.44 3.58
C ASP A 227 21.91 5.11 3.26
N LEU A 228 22.16 4.26 2.26
CA LEU A 228 23.51 3.91 1.84
C LEU A 228 24.02 4.94 0.84
N VAL A 229 25.09 5.64 1.21
CA VAL A 229 25.77 6.56 0.29
C VAL A 229 26.79 5.79 -0.54
N LEU A 230 26.47 5.57 -1.82
CA LEU A 230 27.34 4.95 -2.80
C LEU A 230 27.84 6.04 -3.76
N PHE A 231 29.07 6.49 -3.57
CA PHE A 231 29.61 7.69 -4.24
C PHE A 231 28.73 8.92 -3.95
N ASN A 232 28.01 9.42 -4.97
CA ASN A 232 27.09 10.56 -4.86
C ASN A 232 25.62 10.12 -4.89
N TYR A 233 25.35 8.81 -4.88
CA TYR A 233 24.01 8.27 -4.96
C TYR A 233 23.55 7.78 -3.59
N HIS A 234 22.36 8.21 -3.18
CA HIS A 234 21.68 7.79 -1.97
C HIS A 234 20.79 6.61 -2.29
N LEU A 235 21.07 5.46 -1.68
CA LEU A 235 20.31 4.23 -1.83
C LEU A 235 19.62 3.90 -0.50
N PRO A 236 18.36 4.31 -0.31
CA PRO A 236 17.58 3.88 0.85
C PRO A 236 17.42 2.36 0.86
N VAL A 237 17.85 1.74 1.95
CA VAL A 237 17.69 0.30 2.19
C VAL A 237 16.98 0.05 3.52
N SER A 238 16.29 -1.08 3.61
CA SER A 238 15.72 -1.55 4.86
C SER A 238 15.96 -3.05 5.03
N ALA A 239 16.30 -3.45 6.26
CA ALA A 239 16.35 -4.86 6.67
C ALA A 239 15.26 -5.13 7.70
N THR A 240 14.38 -6.09 7.42
CA THR A 240 13.27 -6.47 8.29
C THR A 240 13.42 -7.91 8.75
N ALA A 241 13.52 -8.13 10.06
CA ALA A 241 13.34 -9.44 10.67
C ALA A 241 11.88 -9.56 11.13
N MET A 242 11.11 -10.44 10.49
CA MET A 242 9.71 -10.71 10.82
C MET A 242 9.55 -12.12 11.36
N PHE A 243 8.88 -12.24 12.49
CA PHE A 243 8.39 -13.48 13.06
C PHE A 243 6.89 -13.57 12.79
N SER A 244 6.43 -14.69 12.23
CA SER A 244 5.00 -14.97 12.06
C SER A 244 4.55 -16.12 12.96
N PRO A 245 3.91 -15.84 14.11
CA PRO A 245 3.40 -16.88 15.00
C PRO A 245 2.32 -17.77 14.37
N GLU A 246 1.46 -17.22 13.49
CA GLU A 246 0.44 -17.99 12.78
C GLU A 246 1.07 -19.00 11.81
N HIS A 247 2.07 -18.58 11.04
CA HIS A 247 2.73 -19.43 10.05
C HIS A 247 3.91 -20.24 10.61
N LYS A 248 4.34 -19.97 11.85
CA LYS A 248 5.49 -20.59 12.53
C LYS A 248 6.80 -20.39 11.75
N THR A 249 7.00 -19.20 11.20
CA THR A 249 8.16 -18.85 10.38
C THR A 249 8.88 -17.61 10.92
N GLY A 250 10.19 -17.54 10.65
CA GLY A 250 11.00 -16.34 10.75
C GLY A 250 11.51 -15.97 9.37
N THR A 251 11.60 -14.69 9.03
CA THR A 251 12.02 -14.22 7.71
C THR A 251 12.85 -12.95 7.83
N LEU A 252 13.95 -12.89 7.08
CA LEU A 252 14.79 -11.70 6.95
C LEU A 252 14.68 -11.15 5.53
N GLN A 253 14.11 -9.96 5.39
CA GLN A 253 13.96 -9.28 4.11
C GLN A 253 14.94 -8.11 4.02
N LEU A 254 15.63 -7.99 2.90
CA LEU A 254 16.32 -6.77 2.49
C LEU A 254 15.51 -6.10 1.37
N VAL A 255 15.34 -4.79 1.45
CA VAL A 255 14.73 -3.95 0.41
C VAL A 255 15.71 -2.85 0.04
N ALA A 256 15.88 -2.59 -1.25
CA ALA A 256 16.62 -1.44 -1.78
C ALA A 256 15.69 -0.63 -2.69
N ASN A 257 15.58 0.67 -2.42
CA ASN A 257 14.80 1.60 -3.23
C ASN A 257 15.70 2.28 -4.26
N ILE A 258 15.52 1.98 -5.54
CA ILE A 258 16.44 2.30 -6.64
C ILE A 258 16.21 3.69 -7.23
N PHE A 259 15.00 4.24 -7.14
CA PHE A 259 14.69 5.65 -7.41
C PHE A 259 13.26 5.92 -6.95
#